data_AF-A0A7S3DZ95-F1
#
_entry.id   AF-A0A7S3DZ95-F1
#
_cell.length_a   1.000
_cell.length_b   1.000
_cell.length_c   1.000
_cell.angle_alpha   90.00
_cell.angle_beta   90.00
_cell.angle_gamma   90.00
#
_symmetry.space_group_name_H-M   'P 1'
#
loop_
_entity.id
_entity.type
_entity.pdbx_description
1 polymer ?
#
loop_
_entity_poly.entity_id
_entity_poly.type
_entity_poly.pdbx_seq_one_letter_code
_entity_poly.pdbx_strand_id
1 'polypeptide(L)'
;GGRIARKKIHFVMRFVASNAATTARHALTPRRRQQRHRATTTMTIQVFYWGACKKFWGRGLPIVLALEHSATKYDVKDRDELQGDFGFSFAVPIVKYEDGLSQSQLPSILDVLGEKVGLHGKDFAEKVAVKQLLLDFEDIMQENFAKPCKWTEENQRQDKWFSLLEKRLNANQFLASAEPTVADFHGFMAFELVTSKHGDIDAAKYPKLAAWWTAMNNLPAAKKVKESGVQVFP
;
A
#
# COMPACT_ATOMS: atom_id res chain seq x y z
N GLY A 1 -29.03 -37.49 42.69
CA GLY A 1 -29.65 -36.32 43.37
C GLY A 1 -28.66 -35.18 43.42
N GLY A 2 -29.11 -33.93 43.24
CA GLY A 2 -28.33 -32.69 43.39
C GLY A 2 -28.11 -31.93 42.06
N ARG A 3 -29.17 -31.35 41.47
CA ARG A 3 -29.61 -29.92 41.53
C ARG A 3 -28.60 -28.88 40.99
N ILE A 4 -28.89 -28.47 39.75
CA ILE A 4 -28.41 -27.29 39.02
C ILE A 4 -29.07 -26.03 39.60
N ALA A 5 -28.28 -25.04 40.04
CA ALA A 5 -28.79 -23.74 40.50
C ALA A 5 -28.72 -22.70 39.36
N ARG A 6 -29.90 -22.35 38.80
CA ARG A 6 -30.09 -21.21 37.90
C ARG A 6 -30.25 -19.92 38.71
N LYS A 7 -29.37 -18.94 38.53
CA LYS A 7 -29.56 -17.57 39.03
C LYS A 7 -30.56 -16.83 38.13
N LYS A 8 -31.74 -16.48 38.67
CA LYS A 8 -32.70 -15.55 38.09
C LYS A 8 -32.30 -14.12 38.47
N ILE A 9 -32.08 -13.25 37.50
CA ILE A 9 -31.93 -11.80 37.70
C ILE A 9 -33.33 -11.18 37.49
N HIS A 10 -33.86 -10.54 38.53
CA HIS A 10 -35.05 -9.70 38.47
C HIS A 10 -34.67 -8.32 37.95
N PHE A 11 -35.28 -7.87 36.85
CA PHE A 11 -35.20 -6.49 36.39
C PHE A 11 -36.54 -5.82 36.68
N VAL A 12 -36.52 -4.81 37.55
CA VAL A 12 -37.69 -4.06 37.99
C VAL A 12 -37.97 -2.94 36.97
N MET A 13 -39.17 -2.97 36.40
CA MET A 13 -39.78 -1.83 35.70
C MET A 13 -40.02 -0.68 36.68
N ARG A 14 -39.55 0.53 36.34
CA ARG A 14 -40.17 1.78 36.79
C ARG A 14 -40.39 2.72 35.61
N PHE A 15 -41.67 2.90 35.29
CA PHE A 15 -42.24 4.00 34.55
C PHE A 15 -42.04 5.30 35.33
N VAL A 16 -41.53 6.35 34.69
CA VAL A 16 -41.89 7.75 34.99
C VAL A 16 -42.07 8.46 33.66
N ALA A 17 -43.26 9.02 33.47
CA ALA A 17 -43.67 9.78 32.31
C ALA A 17 -43.37 11.28 32.48
N SER A 18 -43.39 11.98 31.33
CA SER A 18 -43.59 13.42 31.15
C SER A 18 -42.39 14.35 31.39
N ASN A 19 -41.88 14.95 30.31
CA ASN A 19 -42.13 16.38 30.10
C ASN A 19 -41.93 16.84 28.66
N ALA A 20 -42.73 17.85 28.33
CA ALA A 20 -43.07 18.32 27.00
C ALA A 20 -42.00 19.21 26.34
N ALA A 21 -42.01 19.14 25.01
CA ALA A 21 -41.81 20.22 24.04
C ALA A 21 -40.88 21.39 24.39
N THR A 22 -39.76 21.50 23.65
CA THR A 22 -39.30 22.79 23.13
C THR A 22 -38.63 22.58 21.77
N THR A 23 -39.39 22.81 20.70
CA THR A 23 -38.89 22.75 19.32
C THR A 23 -38.31 24.12 18.94
N ALA A 24 -37.04 24.35 19.25
CA ALA A 24 -36.30 25.49 18.71
C ALA A 24 -35.83 25.17 17.29
N ARG A 25 -36.62 25.60 16.29
CA ARG A 25 -36.19 25.63 14.88
C ARG A 25 -35.12 26.71 14.74
N HIS A 26 -33.85 26.33 14.81
CA HIS A 26 -32.78 27.16 14.24
C HIS A 26 -32.88 27.10 12.72
N ALA A 27 -33.36 28.18 12.12
CA ALA A 27 -33.26 28.41 10.69
C ALA A 27 -31.77 28.47 10.32
N LEU A 28 -31.27 27.40 9.71
CA LEU A 28 -29.96 27.37 9.08
C LEU A 28 -30.00 28.29 7.87
N THR A 29 -29.33 29.43 7.98
CA THR A 29 -29.08 30.35 6.86
C THR A 29 -28.40 29.57 5.73
N PRO A 30 -28.83 29.70 4.46
CA PRO A 30 -28.14 29.06 3.35
C PRO A 30 -26.70 29.55 3.30
N ARG A 31 -25.73 28.70 3.64
CA ARG A 31 -24.32 29.00 3.42
C ARG A 31 -24.14 29.18 1.92
N ARG A 32 -23.97 30.44 1.51
CA ARG A 32 -23.58 30.86 0.17
C ARG A 32 -22.34 30.05 -0.20
N ARG A 33 -22.51 29.03 -1.06
CA ARG A 33 -21.43 28.17 -1.55
C ARG A 33 -20.54 29.09 -2.38
N GLN A 34 -19.50 29.67 -1.76
CA GLN A 34 -18.43 30.33 -2.48
C GLN A 34 -17.76 29.24 -3.32
N GLN A 35 -18.17 29.17 -4.57
CA GLN A 35 -17.53 28.41 -5.62
C GLN A 35 -16.18 29.08 -5.85
N ARG A 36 -15.21 28.77 -4.98
CA ARG A 36 -13.81 29.13 -5.21
C ARG A 36 -13.40 28.33 -6.44
N HIS A 37 -13.36 29.00 -7.58
CA HIS A 37 -12.61 28.54 -8.74
C HIS A 37 -11.14 28.46 -8.32
N ARG A 38 -10.75 27.29 -7.79
CA ARG A 38 -9.36 26.96 -7.52
C ARG A 38 -8.73 26.76 -8.90
N ALA A 39 -7.87 27.68 -9.30
CA ALA A 39 -7.02 27.46 -10.46
C ALA A 39 -6.33 26.09 -10.26
N THR A 40 -6.60 25.16 -11.17
CA THR A 40 -5.97 23.84 -11.23
C THR A 40 -4.55 24.00 -11.71
N THR A 41 -3.69 24.54 -10.84
CA THR A 41 -2.26 24.27 -10.97
C THR A 41 -2.12 22.78 -10.70
N THR A 42 -1.92 21.97 -11.75
CA THR A 42 -1.56 20.55 -11.62
C THR A 42 -0.24 20.49 -10.87
N MET A 43 -0.32 20.35 -9.55
CA MET A 43 0.84 20.23 -8.70
C MET A 43 1.49 18.87 -8.95
N THR A 44 2.80 18.83 -8.98
CA THR A 44 3.57 17.58 -9.15
C THR A 44 3.59 16.83 -7.81
N ILE A 45 3.34 15.51 -7.81
CA ILE A 45 3.54 14.68 -6.60
C ILE A 45 5.02 14.71 -6.22
N GLN A 46 5.34 15.00 -4.96
CA GLN A 46 6.73 15.02 -4.48
C GLN A 46 7.03 13.76 -3.68
N VAL A 47 8.08 13.04 -4.06
CA VAL A 47 8.59 11.86 -3.35
C VAL A 47 9.90 12.24 -2.70
N PHE A 48 9.98 12.13 -1.38
CA PHE A 48 11.20 12.40 -0.61
C PHE A 48 11.82 11.07 -0.18
N TYR A 49 13.06 10.83 -0.59
CA TYR A 49 13.79 9.61 -0.25
C TYR A 49 15.30 9.84 -0.19
N TRP A 50 16.03 8.86 0.34
CA TRP A 50 17.48 8.92 0.47
C TRP A 50 18.17 9.18 -0.87
N GLY A 51 18.99 10.24 -0.92
CA GLY A 51 19.78 10.58 -2.11
C GLY A 51 18.93 10.94 -3.33
N ALA A 52 17.66 11.31 -3.15
CA ALA A 52 16.68 11.47 -4.24
C ALA A 52 16.61 10.25 -5.18
N CYS A 53 16.78 9.03 -4.65
CA CYS A 53 16.90 7.79 -5.41
C CYS A 53 18.05 7.74 -6.43
N LYS A 54 19.08 8.62 -6.35
CA LYS A 54 20.19 8.64 -7.33
C LYS A 54 21.23 7.55 -7.11
N LYS A 55 21.35 7.03 -5.89
CA LYS A 55 22.32 5.99 -5.53
C LYS A 55 21.69 4.59 -5.47
N PHE A 56 20.48 4.52 -4.94
CA PHE A 56 19.67 3.32 -4.90
C PHE A 56 18.20 3.69 -4.83
N TRP A 57 17.31 2.85 -5.34
CA TRP A 57 15.86 3.11 -5.31
C TRP A 57 15.22 2.82 -3.96
N GLY A 58 15.63 1.72 -3.32
CA GLY A 58 15.11 1.22 -2.05
C GLY A 58 13.58 1.24 -1.97
N ARG A 59 13.04 1.68 -0.83
CA ARG A 59 11.59 1.82 -0.60
C ARG A 59 10.95 2.93 -1.45
N GLY A 60 11.73 3.75 -2.15
CA GLY A 60 11.21 4.69 -3.14
C GLY A 60 10.78 4.00 -4.44
N LEU A 61 11.30 2.80 -4.73
CA LEU A 61 11.08 2.08 -5.98
C LEU A 61 9.59 1.88 -6.33
N PRO A 62 8.75 1.31 -5.45
CA PRO A 62 7.36 0.99 -5.83
C PRO A 62 6.54 2.24 -6.11
N ILE A 63 6.86 3.35 -5.43
CA ILE A 63 6.21 4.64 -5.60
C ILE A 63 6.51 5.18 -7.00
N VAL A 64 7.80 5.18 -7.39
CA VAL A 64 8.24 5.62 -8.72
C VAL A 64 7.64 4.74 -9.82
N LEU A 65 7.64 3.41 -9.65
CA LEU A 65 7.04 2.51 -10.64
C LEU A 65 5.54 2.77 -10.85
N ALA A 66 4.78 3.00 -9.77
CA ALA A 66 3.36 3.33 -9.87
C ALA A 66 3.11 4.67 -10.58
N LEU A 67 3.93 5.68 -10.28
CA LEU A 67 3.84 7.01 -10.91
C LEU A 67 4.21 6.98 -12.39
N GLU A 68 5.27 6.27 -12.75
CA GLU A 68 5.67 6.04 -14.15
C GLU A 68 4.61 5.25 -14.92
N HIS A 69 4.08 4.17 -14.33
CA HIS A 69 3.08 3.34 -14.97
C HIS A 69 1.76 4.08 -15.22
N SER A 70 1.34 4.94 -14.27
CA SER A 70 0.15 5.78 -14.41
C SER A 70 0.38 7.07 -15.21
N ALA A 71 1.60 7.31 -15.70
CA ALA A 71 2.01 8.57 -16.33
C ALA A 71 1.71 9.82 -15.47
N THR A 72 1.72 9.66 -14.13
CA THR A 72 1.49 10.76 -13.19
C THR A 72 2.76 11.58 -13.04
N LYS A 73 2.67 12.90 -13.14
CA LYS A 73 3.83 13.79 -12.97
C LYS A 73 4.31 13.76 -11.51
N TYR A 74 5.61 13.54 -11.33
CA TYR A 74 6.24 13.52 -10.02
C TYR A 74 7.65 14.11 -10.04
N ASP A 75 8.16 14.41 -8.85
CA ASP A 75 9.53 14.84 -8.60
C ASP A 75 10.10 14.06 -7.42
N VAL A 76 11.36 13.61 -7.53
CA VAL A 76 12.05 12.88 -6.46
C VAL A 76 13.09 13.80 -5.86
N LYS A 77 12.96 14.03 -4.56
CA LYS A 77 13.80 14.95 -3.79
C LYS A 77 14.56 14.19 -2.71
N ASP A 78 15.68 14.77 -2.30
CA ASP A 78 16.37 14.28 -1.12
C ASP A 78 15.52 14.54 0.13
N ARG A 79 15.67 13.69 1.13
CA ARG A 79 15.07 13.89 2.45
C ARG A 79 15.40 15.29 3.00
N ASP A 80 16.61 15.79 2.78
CA ASP A 80 17.06 17.06 3.35
C ASP A 80 16.41 18.29 2.66
N GLU A 81 15.77 18.09 1.50
CA GLU A 81 14.96 19.12 0.82
C GLU A 81 13.53 19.22 1.37
N LEU A 82 13.18 18.40 2.35
CA LEU A 82 11.87 18.40 2.99
C LEU A 82 11.72 19.66 3.88
N GLN A 83 10.98 20.66 3.40
CA GLN A 83 10.81 21.96 4.07
C GLN A 83 9.57 22.03 4.97
N GLY A 84 9.75 22.39 6.24
CA GLY A 84 8.68 22.55 7.23
C GLY A 84 8.77 21.56 8.40
N ASP A 85 7.84 21.67 9.35
CA ASP A 85 7.70 20.71 10.43
C ASP A 85 6.90 19.48 9.95
N PHE A 86 7.57 18.34 9.81
CA PHE A 86 6.96 17.06 9.48
C PHE A 86 6.89 16.15 10.70
N GLY A 87 6.57 16.71 11.88
CA GLY A 87 6.43 15.99 13.16
C GLY A 87 5.54 14.73 13.18
N PHE A 88 4.97 14.31 12.04
CA PHE A 88 4.35 13.01 11.83
C PHE A 88 5.31 11.89 11.39
N SER A 89 6.49 12.18 10.81
CA SER A 89 7.47 11.15 10.44
C SER A 89 8.89 11.70 10.27
N PHE A 90 9.86 10.99 10.83
CA PHE A 90 11.30 11.21 10.57
C PHE A 90 11.85 10.29 9.47
N ALA A 91 11.12 9.24 9.11
CA ALA A 91 11.57 8.17 8.22
C ALA A 91 11.02 8.36 6.80
N VAL A 92 11.89 8.17 5.81
CA VAL A 92 11.51 8.15 4.38
C VAL A 92 11.24 6.71 3.90
N PRO A 93 10.37 6.49 2.88
CA PRO A 93 9.80 7.49 1.98
C PRO A 93 8.71 8.36 2.62
N ILE A 94 8.61 9.60 2.13
CA ILE A 94 7.50 10.53 2.37
C ILE A 94 6.97 10.98 1.01
N VAL A 95 5.66 10.99 0.84
CA VAL A 95 5.01 11.54 -0.36
C VAL A 95 4.17 12.74 0.04
N LYS A 96 4.31 13.84 -0.71
CA LYS A 96 3.42 15.00 -0.63
C LYS A 96 2.56 15.07 -1.88
N TYR A 97 1.26 15.07 -1.68
CA TYR A 97 0.25 15.10 -2.73
C TYR A 97 -0.12 16.53 -3.13
N GLU A 98 -0.82 16.66 -4.24
CA GLU A 98 -1.24 17.94 -4.84
C GLU A 98 -2.12 18.80 -3.91
N ASP A 99 -2.89 18.16 -3.04
CA ASP A 99 -3.76 18.79 -2.04
C ASP A 99 -2.98 19.33 -0.83
N GLY A 100 -1.67 19.10 -0.78
CA GLY A 100 -0.78 19.50 0.31
C GLY A 100 -0.70 18.49 1.45
N LEU A 101 -1.46 17.39 1.40
CA LEU A 101 -1.36 16.30 2.35
C LEU A 101 -0.06 15.53 2.15
N SER A 102 0.47 14.99 3.24
CA SER A 102 1.69 14.18 3.22
C SER A 102 1.47 12.85 3.92
N GLN A 103 2.15 11.81 3.45
CA GLN A 103 2.05 10.44 3.96
C GLN A 103 3.44 9.81 4.05
N SER A 104 3.66 8.98 5.06
CA SER A 104 4.84 8.12 5.20
C SER A 104 4.41 6.66 5.36
N GLN A 105 5.38 5.75 5.48
CA GLN A 105 5.23 4.29 5.47
C GLN A 105 4.81 3.74 4.10
N LEU A 106 5.66 2.90 3.51
CA LEU A 106 5.50 2.46 2.12
C LEU A 106 4.14 1.80 1.83
N PRO A 107 3.62 0.83 2.62
CA PRO A 107 2.29 0.26 2.36
C PRO A 107 1.18 1.32 2.41
N SER A 108 1.25 2.26 3.36
CA SER A 108 0.24 3.32 3.48
C SER A 108 0.33 4.35 2.36
N ILE A 109 1.53 4.70 1.91
CA ILE A 109 1.74 5.55 0.74
C ILE A 109 1.11 4.90 -0.49
N LEU A 110 1.37 3.61 -0.72
CA LEU A 110 0.88 2.89 -1.90
C LEU A 110 -0.64 2.72 -1.90
N ASP A 111 -1.27 2.47 -0.74
CA ASP A 111 -2.74 2.44 -0.61
C ASP A 111 -3.38 3.75 -1.08
N VAL A 112 -2.94 4.88 -0.51
CA VAL A 112 -3.45 6.21 -0.88
C VAL A 112 -3.08 6.60 -2.31
N LEU A 113 -1.85 6.31 -2.73
CA LEU A 113 -1.39 6.62 -4.08
C LEU A 113 -2.18 5.84 -5.13
N GLY A 114 -2.39 4.54 -4.91
CA GLY A 114 -3.16 3.69 -5.80
C GLY A 114 -4.55 4.24 -6.07
N GLU A 115 -5.25 4.72 -5.02
CA GLU A 115 -6.57 5.35 -5.18
C GLU A 115 -6.48 6.64 -6.00
N LYS A 116 -5.43 7.45 -5.80
CA LYS A 116 -5.24 8.71 -6.53
C LYS A 116 -4.89 8.51 -8.01
N VAL A 117 -4.15 7.46 -8.36
CA VAL A 117 -3.66 7.23 -9.74
C VAL A 117 -4.38 6.08 -10.47
N GLY A 118 -5.46 5.53 -9.89
CA GLY A 118 -6.26 4.49 -10.51
C GLY A 118 -5.65 3.08 -10.50
N LEU A 119 -4.73 2.80 -9.57
CA LEU A 119 -3.98 1.54 -9.48
C LEU A 119 -4.31 0.73 -8.20
N HIS A 120 -5.49 0.96 -7.61
CA HIS A 120 -5.93 0.28 -6.37
C HIS A 120 -6.93 -0.86 -6.61
N GLY A 121 -7.24 -1.18 -7.87
CA GLY A 121 -8.33 -2.08 -8.24
C GLY A 121 -9.65 -1.34 -8.48
N LYS A 122 -10.55 -1.96 -9.24
CA LYS A 122 -11.79 -1.34 -9.75
C LYS A 122 -12.98 -1.45 -8.81
N ASP A 123 -12.99 -2.47 -7.95
CA ASP A 123 -14.08 -2.76 -7.03
C ASP A 123 -13.60 -3.00 -5.60
N PHE A 124 -14.54 -3.13 -4.68
CA PHE A 124 -14.23 -3.30 -3.26
C PHE A 124 -13.38 -4.56 -2.98
N ALA A 125 -13.62 -5.66 -3.69
CA ALA A 125 -12.90 -6.90 -3.46
C ALA A 125 -11.44 -6.78 -3.91
N GLU A 126 -11.20 -6.20 -5.09
CA GLU A 126 -9.85 -5.92 -5.58
C GLU A 126 -9.11 -4.94 -4.65
N LYS A 127 -9.78 -3.87 -4.19
CA LYS A 127 -9.18 -2.89 -3.26
C LYS A 127 -8.77 -3.52 -1.92
N VAL A 128 -9.58 -4.42 -1.37
CA VAL A 128 -9.22 -5.17 -0.15
C VAL A 128 -8.05 -6.11 -0.42
N ALA A 129 -8.04 -6.79 -1.58
CA ALA A 129 -6.95 -7.67 -1.96
C ALA A 129 -5.62 -6.91 -2.12
N VAL A 130 -5.64 -5.72 -2.74
CA VAL A 130 -4.48 -4.83 -2.87
C VAL A 130 -3.94 -4.46 -1.49
N LYS A 131 -4.79 -3.98 -0.56
CA LYS A 131 -4.37 -3.64 0.80
C LYS A 131 -3.71 -4.81 1.53
N GLN A 132 -4.29 -6.01 1.45
CA GLN A 132 -3.70 -7.19 2.05
C GLN A 132 -2.32 -7.50 1.44
N LEU A 133 -2.21 -7.46 0.11
CA LEU A 133 -0.94 -7.71 -0.58
C LEU A 133 0.14 -6.68 -0.23
N LEU A 134 -0.22 -5.42 -0.04
CA LEU A 134 0.72 -4.39 0.40
C LEU A 134 1.35 -4.72 1.76
N LEU A 135 0.58 -5.34 2.66
CA LEU A 135 1.06 -5.82 3.96
C LEU A 135 1.83 -7.15 3.82
N ASP A 136 1.33 -8.09 3.01
CA ASP A 136 2.00 -9.37 2.75
C ASP A 136 3.42 -9.14 2.20
N PHE A 137 3.60 -8.17 1.28
CA PHE A 137 4.92 -7.83 0.75
C PHE A 137 5.82 -7.10 1.74
N GLU A 138 5.27 -6.30 2.65
CA GLU A 138 6.05 -5.72 3.74
C GLU A 138 6.58 -6.84 4.66
N ASP A 139 5.77 -7.86 4.96
CA ASP A 139 6.19 -9.01 5.75
C ASP A 139 7.26 -9.83 5.03
N ILE A 140 7.06 -10.17 3.75
CA ILE A 140 8.08 -10.85 2.92
C ILE A 140 9.40 -10.09 2.98
N MET A 141 9.36 -8.77 2.83
CA MET A 141 10.54 -7.92 2.88
C MET A 141 11.21 -7.93 4.24
N GLN A 142 10.46 -7.71 5.32
CA GLN A 142 11.00 -7.68 6.68
C GLN A 142 11.59 -9.04 7.10
N GLU A 143 10.97 -10.14 6.69
CA GLU A 143 11.50 -11.49 6.94
C GLU A 143 12.84 -11.73 6.24
N ASN A 144 12.99 -11.22 5.02
CA ASN A 144 14.21 -11.34 4.25
C ASN A 144 15.30 -10.36 4.69
N PHE A 145 14.95 -9.19 5.22
CA PHE A 145 15.91 -8.23 5.77
C PHE A 145 16.40 -8.56 7.18
N ALA A 146 15.67 -9.40 7.92
CA ALA A 146 16.08 -9.86 9.24
C ALA A 146 17.49 -10.47 9.22
N LYS A 147 18.22 -10.30 10.32
CA LYS A 147 19.54 -10.91 10.53
C LYS A 147 19.49 -11.74 11.83
N PRO A 148 19.53 -13.09 11.74
CA PRO A 148 19.54 -13.90 10.51
C PRO A 148 18.23 -13.78 9.72
N CYS A 149 18.29 -14.12 8.43
CA CYS A 149 17.10 -14.20 7.57
C CYS A 149 16.08 -15.16 8.20
N LYS A 150 14.79 -14.79 8.19
CA LYS A 150 13.74 -15.64 8.79
C LYS A 150 13.34 -16.81 7.88
N TRP A 151 13.77 -16.83 6.61
CA TRP A 151 13.47 -17.94 5.70
C TRP A 151 14.57 -18.98 5.82
N THR A 152 14.18 -20.19 6.22
CA THR A 152 15.07 -21.35 6.30
C THR A 152 14.39 -22.55 5.66
N GLU A 153 15.17 -23.57 5.31
CA GLU A 153 14.63 -24.81 4.72
C GLU A 153 13.64 -25.49 5.69
N GLU A 154 13.92 -25.46 6.99
CA GLU A 154 13.11 -26.14 8.01
C GLU A 154 11.73 -25.50 8.17
N ASN A 155 11.63 -24.17 8.08
CA ASN A 155 10.36 -23.48 8.31
C ASN A 155 9.52 -23.28 7.05
N GLN A 156 10.12 -23.52 5.88
CA GLN A 156 9.48 -23.46 4.56
C GLN A 156 8.73 -22.14 4.32
N ARG A 157 9.22 -21.01 4.86
CA ARG A 157 8.56 -19.71 4.70
C ARG A 157 8.49 -19.27 3.24
N GLN A 158 9.55 -19.49 2.47
CA GLN A 158 9.55 -19.21 1.03
C GLN A 158 8.42 -19.95 0.32
N ASP A 159 8.29 -21.25 0.59
CA ASP A 159 7.28 -22.11 -0.03
C ASP A 159 5.85 -21.65 0.27
N LYS A 160 5.60 -21.25 1.53
CA LYS A 160 4.30 -20.72 1.97
C LYS A 160 3.93 -19.42 1.25
N TRP A 161 4.87 -18.48 1.15
CA TRP A 161 4.63 -17.23 0.45
C TRP A 161 4.45 -17.45 -1.06
N PHE A 162 5.29 -18.26 -1.69
CA PHE A 162 5.20 -18.52 -3.12
C PHE A 162 3.90 -19.25 -3.47
N SER A 163 3.49 -20.24 -2.67
CA SER A 163 2.21 -20.93 -2.82
C SER A 163 1.01 -19.98 -2.67
N LEU A 164 1.06 -19.02 -1.74
CA LEU A 164 0.01 -18.02 -1.59
C LEU A 164 -0.11 -17.12 -2.83
N LEU A 165 1.02 -16.63 -3.35
CA LEU A 165 1.03 -15.76 -4.53
C LEU A 165 0.62 -16.53 -5.80
N GLU A 166 1.10 -17.77 -5.96
CA GLU A 166 0.68 -18.68 -7.05
C GLU A 166 -0.84 -18.88 -7.04
N LYS A 167 -1.45 -19.09 -5.86
CA LYS A 167 -2.91 -19.21 -5.73
C LYS A 167 -3.64 -17.94 -6.19
N ARG A 168 -3.12 -16.76 -5.86
CA ARG A 168 -3.71 -15.48 -6.30
C ARG A 168 -3.61 -15.30 -7.81
N LEU A 169 -2.47 -15.67 -8.41
CA LEU A 169 -2.21 -15.59 -9.85
C LEU A 169 -2.91 -16.70 -10.66
N ASN A 170 -3.45 -17.72 -10.01
CA ASN A 170 -4.37 -18.66 -10.66
C ASN A 170 -5.78 -18.06 -10.82
N ALA A 171 -6.15 -17.09 -9.97
CA ALA A 171 -7.44 -16.41 -10.05
C ALA A 171 -7.38 -15.13 -10.91
N ASN A 172 -6.18 -14.57 -11.12
CA ASN A 172 -5.98 -13.24 -11.70
C ASN A 172 -4.74 -13.21 -12.61
N GLN A 173 -4.67 -12.25 -13.53
CA GLN A 173 -3.48 -12.05 -14.37
C GLN A 173 -2.32 -11.39 -13.60
N PHE A 174 -2.65 -10.43 -12.74
CA PHE A 174 -1.77 -9.81 -11.75
C PHE A 174 -2.25 -10.17 -10.35
N LEU A 175 -1.53 -9.78 -9.30
CA LEU A 175 -1.75 -10.36 -7.97
C LEU A 175 -3.15 -10.11 -7.38
N ALA A 176 -3.75 -8.96 -7.73
CA ALA A 176 -5.07 -8.56 -7.23
C ALA A 176 -6.14 -8.45 -8.32
N SER A 177 -5.76 -8.31 -9.60
CA SER A 177 -6.69 -7.97 -10.67
C SER A 177 -6.20 -8.42 -12.05
N ALA A 178 -6.93 -8.07 -13.11
CA ALA A 178 -6.52 -8.29 -14.49
C ALA A 178 -5.39 -7.34 -14.97
N GLU A 179 -5.19 -6.20 -14.29
CA GLU A 179 -4.17 -5.19 -14.59
C GLU A 179 -3.20 -5.01 -13.41
N PRO A 180 -1.97 -4.49 -13.65
CA PRO A 180 -1.05 -4.19 -12.57
C PRO A 180 -1.63 -3.19 -11.58
N THR A 181 -1.39 -3.44 -10.29
CA THR A 181 -1.79 -2.56 -9.19
C THR A 181 -0.57 -2.09 -8.41
N VAL A 182 -0.77 -1.18 -7.45
CA VAL A 182 0.30 -0.80 -6.49
C VAL A 182 0.85 -1.98 -5.69
N ALA A 183 0.06 -3.05 -5.50
CA ALA A 183 0.53 -4.27 -4.88
C ALA A 183 1.59 -4.98 -5.73
N ASP A 184 1.43 -5.01 -7.06
CA ASP A 184 2.40 -5.60 -7.97
C ASP A 184 3.72 -4.82 -7.97
N PHE A 185 3.68 -3.49 -7.89
CA PHE A 185 4.90 -2.67 -7.78
C PHE A 185 5.62 -2.84 -6.44
N HIS A 186 4.88 -3.04 -5.33
CA HIS A 186 5.50 -3.43 -4.06
C HIS A 186 6.12 -4.83 -4.16
N GLY A 187 5.38 -5.76 -4.74
CA GLY A 187 5.84 -7.12 -5.01
C GLY A 187 7.08 -7.16 -5.88
N PHE A 188 7.18 -6.29 -6.88
CA PHE A 188 8.37 -6.20 -7.74
C PHE A 188 9.63 -5.89 -6.93
N MET A 189 9.58 -4.87 -6.07
CA MET A 189 10.69 -4.55 -5.15
C MET A 189 10.98 -5.72 -4.20
N ALA A 190 9.94 -6.38 -3.68
CA ALA A 190 10.11 -7.54 -2.81
C ALA A 190 10.82 -8.70 -3.52
N PHE A 191 10.47 -8.93 -4.78
CA PHE A 191 11.06 -10.02 -5.56
C PHE A 191 12.45 -9.71 -6.09
N GLU A 192 12.83 -8.45 -6.34
CA GLU A 192 14.24 -8.08 -6.53
C GLU A 192 15.10 -8.53 -5.35
N LEU A 193 14.61 -8.35 -4.11
CA LEU A 193 15.33 -8.82 -2.92
C LEU A 193 15.34 -10.35 -2.84
N VAL A 194 14.19 -10.98 -3.00
CA VAL A 194 14.04 -12.43 -2.86
C VAL A 194 14.90 -13.16 -3.89
N THR A 195 14.87 -12.77 -5.17
CA THR A 195 15.65 -13.45 -6.20
C THR A 195 17.14 -13.21 -6.05
N SER A 196 17.56 -12.02 -5.59
CA SER A 196 18.97 -11.76 -5.28
C SER A 196 19.54 -12.64 -4.16
N LYS A 197 18.68 -13.09 -3.23
CA LYS A 197 19.09 -13.86 -2.04
C LYS A 197 18.92 -15.35 -2.19
N HIS A 198 17.85 -15.77 -2.86
CA HIS A 198 17.40 -17.16 -2.91
C HIS A 198 17.44 -17.76 -4.32
N GLY A 199 17.87 -16.98 -5.31
CA GLY A 199 17.89 -17.38 -6.71
C GLY A 199 16.53 -17.23 -7.40
N ASP A 200 16.47 -17.70 -8.65
CA ASP A 200 15.28 -17.56 -9.48
C ASP A 200 14.08 -18.36 -8.95
N ILE A 201 12.88 -17.92 -9.32
CA ILE A 201 11.63 -18.63 -9.02
C ILE A 201 11.62 -19.96 -9.78
N ASP A 202 11.43 -21.07 -9.07
CA ASP A 202 11.24 -22.39 -9.67
C ASP A 202 9.94 -22.40 -10.50
N ALA A 203 10.08 -22.23 -11.81
CA ALA A 203 8.95 -22.18 -12.75
C ALA A 203 8.24 -23.54 -12.93
N ALA A 204 8.88 -24.66 -12.58
CA ALA A 204 8.21 -25.96 -12.59
C ALA A 204 7.23 -26.08 -11.42
N LYS A 205 7.56 -25.46 -10.28
CA LYS A 205 6.73 -25.46 -9.08
C LYS A 205 5.75 -24.29 -9.00
N TYR A 206 6.16 -23.10 -9.44
CA TYR A 206 5.40 -21.85 -9.36
C TYR A 206 5.31 -21.14 -10.72
N PRO A 207 4.67 -21.78 -11.72
CA PRO A 207 4.68 -21.28 -13.09
C PRO A 207 4.00 -19.91 -13.23
N LYS A 208 2.90 -19.64 -12.49
CA LYS A 208 2.22 -18.34 -12.59
C LYS A 208 3.02 -17.24 -11.93
N LEU A 209 3.67 -17.51 -10.80
CA LEU A 209 4.55 -16.56 -10.13
C LEU A 209 5.79 -16.22 -10.98
N ALA A 210 6.41 -17.22 -11.60
CA ALA A 210 7.52 -17.00 -12.54
C ALA A 210 7.08 -16.18 -13.77
N ALA A 211 5.89 -16.45 -14.31
CA ALA A 211 5.31 -15.68 -15.40
C ALA A 211 4.98 -14.24 -14.99
N TRP A 212 4.40 -14.03 -13.80
CA TRP A 212 4.15 -12.70 -13.23
C TRP A 212 5.46 -11.92 -13.06
N TRP A 213 6.50 -12.55 -12.52
CA TRP A 213 7.81 -11.92 -12.37
C TRP A 213 8.36 -11.48 -13.72
N THR A 214 8.27 -12.34 -14.73
CA THR A 214 8.65 -12.02 -16.12
C THR A 214 7.83 -10.86 -16.69
N ALA A 215 6.52 -10.83 -16.44
CA ALA A 215 5.64 -9.76 -16.90
C ALA A 215 5.99 -8.41 -16.25
N MET A 216 6.21 -8.40 -14.93
CA MET A 216 6.58 -7.19 -14.19
C MET A 216 7.92 -6.64 -14.67
N ASN A 217 8.91 -7.49 -14.93
CA ASN A 217 10.19 -7.11 -15.52
C ASN A 217 10.06 -6.51 -16.92
N ASN A 218 9.00 -6.85 -17.65
CA ASN A 218 8.77 -6.37 -19.00
C ASN A 218 7.95 -5.07 -19.08
N LEU A 219 7.41 -4.59 -17.95
CA LEU A 219 6.70 -3.31 -17.92
C LEU A 219 7.64 -2.16 -18.30
N PRO A 220 7.20 -1.18 -19.13
CA PRO A 220 8.02 -0.03 -19.50
C PRO A 220 8.61 0.72 -18.29
N ALA A 221 7.83 0.88 -17.22
CA ALA A 221 8.28 1.51 -15.98
C ALA A 221 9.43 0.73 -15.31
N ALA A 222 9.34 -0.60 -15.27
CA ALA A 222 10.39 -1.45 -14.71
C ALA A 222 11.65 -1.43 -15.57
N LYS A 223 11.52 -1.51 -16.90
CA LYS A 223 12.65 -1.40 -17.83
C LYS A 223 13.38 -0.08 -17.67
N LYS A 224 12.65 1.04 -17.67
CA LYS A 224 13.21 2.38 -17.47
C LYS A 224 14.04 2.47 -16.18
N VAL A 225 13.53 1.91 -15.09
CA VAL A 225 14.23 1.86 -13.81
C VAL A 225 15.50 1.00 -13.89
N LYS A 226 15.44 -0.19 -14.50
CA LYS A 226 16.61 -1.07 -14.63
C LYS A 226 17.69 -0.48 -15.54
N GLU A 227 17.27 0.19 -16.61
CA GLU A 227 18.16 0.86 -17.58
C GLU A 227 18.81 2.12 -17.00
N SER A 228 18.33 2.64 -15.86
CA SER A 228 18.92 3.82 -15.22
C SER A 228 20.29 3.55 -14.59
N GLY A 229 20.68 2.27 -14.44
CA GLY A 229 21.93 1.86 -13.77
C GLY A 229 21.94 2.09 -12.25
N VAL A 230 20.81 2.49 -11.66
CA VAL A 230 20.68 2.69 -10.22
C VAL A 230 20.23 1.37 -9.59
N GLN A 231 21.00 0.88 -8.63
CA GLN A 231 20.69 -0.38 -7.93
C GLN A 231 19.40 -0.27 -7.09
N VAL A 232 18.70 -1.40 -6.91
CA VAL A 232 17.47 -1.41 -6.11
C VAL A 232 17.78 -1.27 -4.63
N PHE A 233 18.78 -1.99 -4.12
CA PHE A 233 19.19 -1.96 -2.71
C PHE A 233 20.61 -1.41 -2.58
N PRO A 234 20.95 -0.72 -1.47
CA PRO A 234 22.28 -0.20 -1.22
C PRO A 234 23.34 -1.30 -1.04
#